data_AF-A0A8J1W0K7-F1
#
_entry.id   AF-A0A8J1W0K7-F1
#
_cell.length_a   1.000
_cell.length_b   1.000
_cell.length_c   1.000
_cell.angle_alpha   90.00
_cell.angle_beta   90.00
_cell.angle_gamma   90.00
#
_symmetry.space_group_name_H-M   'P 1'
#
loop_
_entity.id
_entity.type
_entity.pdbx_description
1 polymer ?
#
loop_
_entity_poly.entity_id
_entity_poly.type
_entity_poly.pdbx_seq_one_letter_code
_entity_poly.pdbx_strand_id
1 'polypeptide(L)'
;MSGVSPEPVGMEAMDSETAMINPAAGQGKKPTEKRLSVIKHLSPRAIIQVFLTVLALGSAVVAFVFSIIFRDHLVVQLEANYTGMTKKQDDGTFILPCIRSTLQDKCNNDNNDMCWDRCCPPGYICERSPVVGLYCQDGATVCGGGDTKKENWCRDFADIPGTCKSEVCQTKKMVHDLTLPAFFLAGIGVVADVVDCVVFFAVPDAVTCKAGVNLFSSCVKWIAFGVILGAGTQGFMTDLYDNQCFNKEGMTMVQETGQYLVSFVVSEVISALISLILAPISAYYGGKLIGVPYVK
;
A
#
# COMPACT_ATOMS: atom_id res chain seq x y z
N MET A 1 40.95 23.81 38.20
CA MET A 1 40.89 22.98 36.97
C MET A 1 40.10 23.81 35.97
N SER A 2 40.77 24.74 35.28
CA SER A 2 41.29 24.55 33.91
C SER A 2 40.12 24.27 32.96
N GLY A 3 39.52 25.24 32.26
CA GLY A 3 40.15 26.32 31.49
C GLY A 3 40.43 25.79 30.08
N VAL A 4 39.42 25.79 29.21
CA VAL A 4 39.60 25.53 27.76
C VAL A 4 38.85 26.62 27.00
N SER A 5 39.64 27.25 26.13
CA SER A 5 39.40 28.45 25.35
C SER A 5 38.49 28.18 24.14
N PRO A 6 37.69 29.17 23.68
CA PRO A 6 37.10 29.13 22.35
C PRO A 6 38.13 29.54 21.29
N GLU A 7 38.24 28.76 20.21
CA GLU A 7 39.02 29.12 19.00
C GLU A 7 38.30 30.19 18.17
N PRO A 8 39.05 31.09 17.50
CA PRO A 8 38.48 32.20 16.76
C PRO A 8 38.15 31.86 15.29
N VAL A 9 37.14 32.60 14.84
CA VAL A 9 36.65 32.89 13.50
C VAL A 9 37.78 33.09 12.48
N GLY A 10 37.76 32.30 11.41
CA GLY A 10 38.44 32.59 10.14
C GLY A 10 37.46 33.21 9.14
N MET A 11 37.49 34.55 9.02
CA MET A 11 36.94 35.27 7.87
C MET A 11 37.99 35.23 6.76
N GLU A 12 37.73 34.45 5.72
CA GLU A 12 38.49 34.59 4.47
C GLU A 12 37.82 35.64 3.58
N ALA A 13 38.68 36.53 3.09
CA ALA A 13 38.37 37.70 2.32
C ALA A 13 37.76 37.34 0.96
N MET A 14 36.69 38.05 0.63
CA MET A 14 36.02 38.00 -0.65
C MET A 14 36.69 39.06 -1.54
N ASP A 15 37.66 38.63 -2.34
CA ASP A 15 38.30 39.50 -3.34
C ASP A 15 37.31 39.80 -4.47
N SER A 16 36.86 41.05 -4.47
CA SER A 16 36.12 41.70 -5.53
C SER A 16 37.11 42.20 -6.56
N GLU A 17 37.37 41.42 -7.62
CA GLU A 17 38.05 41.95 -8.81
C GLU A 17 37.09 42.04 -9.99
N THR A 18 36.79 43.30 -10.26
CA THR A 18 35.95 43.82 -11.33
C THR A 18 36.73 43.71 -12.64
N ALA A 19 36.42 42.71 -13.46
CA ALA A 19 36.94 42.62 -14.82
C ALA A 19 35.94 43.22 -15.82
N MET A 20 36.48 44.16 -16.60
CA MET A 20 35.80 45.15 -17.40
C MET A 20 34.95 44.61 -18.55
N ILE A 21 33.87 45.36 -18.78
CA ILE A 21 33.00 45.38 -19.94
C ILE A 21 33.84 45.67 -21.20
N ASN A 22 33.73 44.81 -22.21
CA ASN A 22 34.24 45.07 -23.56
C ASN A 22 33.05 44.99 -24.54
N PRO A 23 32.47 46.10 -25.01
CA PRO A 23 31.36 46.07 -25.95
C PRO A 23 31.91 46.21 -27.37
N ALA A 24 32.42 45.12 -27.92
CA ALA A 24 32.77 45.06 -29.34
C ALA A 24 31.56 44.58 -30.15
N ALA A 25 30.90 45.56 -30.78
CA ALA A 25 29.92 45.39 -31.83
C ALA A 25 30.40 44.40 -32.90
N GLY A 26 29.55 43.42 -33.26
CA GLY A 26 29.95 42.38 -34.21
C GLY A 26 28.79 41.52 -34.70
N GLN A 27 28.07 42.08 -35.69
CA GLN A 27 27.38 41.36 -36.78
C GLN A 27 26.17 40.48 -36.45
N GLY A 28 25.02 40.91 -36.96
CA GLY A 28 23.78 40.13 -37.01
C GLY A 28 23.95 38.80 -37.74
N LYS A 29 24.02 37.72 -36.97
CA LYS A 29 23.75 36.36 -37.46
C LYS A 29 22.24 36.13 -37.44
N LYS A 30 21.67 35.95 -38.63
CA LYS A 30 20.28 35.49 -38.81
C LYS A 30 20.05 34.24 -37.95
N PRO A 31 18.91 34.12 -37.25
CA PRO A 31 18.55 32.91 -36.51
C PRO A 31 18.16 31.82 -37.53
N THR A 32 19.17 31.16 -38.10
CA THR A 32 18.96 29.96 -38.92
C THR A 32 18.49 28.84 -38.01
N GLU A 33 17.17 28.70 -37.89
CA GLU A 33 16.42 27.49 -38.21
C GLU A 33 17.22 26.17 -38.12
N LYS A 34 17.77 25.88 -36.94
CA LYS A 34 18.42 24.60 -36.58
C LYS A 34 17.71 23.95 -35.39
N ARG A 35 16.38 23.99 -35.36
CA ARG A 35 15.59 23.40 -34.27
C ARG A 35 15.07 21.98 -34.52
N LEU A 36 15.33 21.36 -35.67
CA LEU A 36 14.68 20.08 -36.02
C LEU A 36 15.59 18.95 -36.53
N SER A 37 16.92 19.06 -36.38
CA SER A 37 17.83 17.91 -36.65
C SER A 37 18.38 17.26 -35.38
N VAL A 38 17.65 17.35 -34.26
CA VAL A 38 18.01 16.70 -32.97
C VAL A 38 17.15 15.44 -32.74
N ILE A 39 16.74 14.76 -33.81
CA ILE A 39 16.48 13.32 -33.70
C ILE A 39 17.84 12.64 -33.95
N LYS A 40 18.78 12.85 -33.02
CA LYS A 40 19.96 11.98 -32.93
C LYS A 40 19.43 10.60 -32.61
N HIS A 41 19.96 9.58 -33.26
CA HIS A 41 19.66 8.18 -32.99
C HIS A 41 19.74 7.92 -31.47
N LEU A 42 18.57 7.77 -30.84
CA LEU A 42 18.46 7.25 -29.48
C LEU A 42 19.14 5.88 -29.47
N SER A 43 20.10 5.71 -28.58
CA SER A 43 20.71 4.39 -28.39
C SER A 43 19.61 3.39 -28.02
N PRO A 44 19.58 2.17 -28.60
CA PRO A 44 18.64 1.13 -28.19
C PRO A 44 18.64 0.88 -26.67
N ARG A 45 19.79 1.12 -26.01
CA ARG A 45 19.94 1.00 -24.55
C ARG A 45 19.14 2.06 -23.79
N ALA A 46 19.13 3.29 -24.29
CA ALA A 46 18.35 4.37 -23.70
C ALA A 46 16.85 4.06 -23.79
N ILE A 47 16.40 3.48 -24.90
CA ILE A 47 15.01 3.06 -25.08
C ILE A 47 14.63 1.97 -24.07
N ILE A 48 15.49 0.96 -23.89
CA ILE A 48 15.27 -0.11 -22.90
C ILE A 48 15.20 0.47 -21.49
N GLN A 49 16.12 1.36 -21.11
CA GLN A 49 16.13 1.96 -19.78
C GLN A 49 14.88 2.81 -19.53
N VAL A 50 14.47 3.66 -20.48
CA VAL A 50 13.21 4.42 -20.39
C VAL A 50 12.02 3.49 -20.22
N PHE A 51 11.94 2.43 -21.03
CA PHE A 51 10.85 1.46 -20.95
C PHE A 51 10.80 0.79 -19.57
N LEU A 52 11.94 0.33 -19.05
CA LEU A 52 12.01 -0.29 -17.74
C LEU A 52 11.68 0.68 -16.61
N THR A 53 12.14 1.93 -16.65
CA THR A 53 11.81 2.96 -15.65
C THR A 53 10.30 3.27 -15.66
N VAL A 54 9.68 3.41 -16.84
CA VAL A 54 8.23 3.62 -16.96
C VAL A 54 7.46 2.40 -16.44
N LEU A 55 7.92 1.18 -16.74
CA LEU A 55 7.29 -0.05 -16.27
C LEU A 55 7.43 -0.23 -14.75
N ALA A 56 8.58 0.10 -14.17
CA ALA A 56 8.82 0.07 -12.72
C ALA A 56 7.87 1.03 -12.00
N LEU A 57 7.82 2.28 -12.44
CA LEU A 57 6.93 3.30 -11.88
C LEU A 57 5.46 2.93 -12.08
N GLY A 58 5.08 2.49 -13.28
CA GLY A 58 3.69 2.11 -13.59
C GLY A 58 3.21 0.95 -12.72
N SER A 59 4.02 -0.10 -12.57
CA SER A 59 3.70 -1.23 -11.68
C SER A 59 3.66 -0.84 -10.20
N ALA A 60 4.55 0.05 -9.74
CA ALA A 60 4.52 0.56 -8.36
C ALA A 60 3.26 1.37 -8.07
N VAL A 61 2.86 2.25 -8.99
CA VAL A 61 1.63 3.05 -8.84
C VAL A 61 0.41 2.15 -8.83
N VAL A 62 0.33 1.16 -9.72
CA VAL A 62 -0.76 0.18 -9.73
C VAL A 62 -0.80 -0.62 -8.43
N ALA A 63 0.34 -1.08 -7.92
CA ALA A 63 0.43 -1.76 -6.63
C ALA A 63 -0.11 -0.85 -5.50
N PHE A 64 0.32 0.40 -5.46
CA PHE A 64 -0.12 1.36 -4.45
C PHE A 64 -1.62 1.69 -4.53
N VAL A 65 -2.19 1.77 -5.74
CA VAL A 65 -3.64 1.92 -5.89
C VAL A 65 -4.38 0.71 -5.36
N PHE A 66 -3.94 -0.50 -5.69
CA PHE A 66 -4.56 -1.72 -5.14
C PHE A 66 -4.43 -1.81 -3.62
N SER A 67 -3.33 -1.35 -3.03
CA SER A 67 -3.18 -1.33 -1.57
C SER A 67 -4.14 -0.35 -0.90
N ILE A 68 -4.40 0.81 -1.51
CA ILE A 68 -5.42 1.77 -1.05
C ILE A 68 -6.81 1.14 -1.15
N ILE A 69 -7.16 0.55 -2.29
CA ILE A 69 -8.48 -0.08 -2.50
C ILE A 69 -8.67 -1.24 -1.53
N PHE A 70 -7.66 -2.09 -1.36
CA PHE A 70 -7.67 -3.17 -0.39
C PHE A 70 -7.88 -2.65 1.03
N ARG A 71 -7.16 -1.60 1.43
CA ARG A 71 -7.32 -1.00 2.76
C ARG A 71 -8.72 -0.44 2.95
N ASP A 72 -9.26 0.26 1.96
CA ASP A 72 -10.61 0.82 2.04
C ASP A 72 -11.67 -0.28 2.14
N HIS A 73 -11.59 -1.32 1.30
CA HIS A 73 -12.53 -2.45 1.36
C HIS A 73 -12.39 -3.26 2.65
N LEU A 74 -11.17 -3.54 3.09
CA LEU A 74 -10.93 -4.32 4.32
C LEU A 74 -11.29 -3.53 5.57
N VAL A 75 -10.76 -2.31 5.73
CA VAL A 75 -10.92 -1.54 6.97
C VAL A 75 -12.26 -0.82 6.99
N VAL A 76 -12.63 -0.11 5.93
CA VAL A 76 -13.85 0.70 5.97
C VAL A 76 -15.07 -0.17 5.74
N GLN A 77 -15.09 -0.98 4.68
CA GLN A 77 -16.31 -1.71 4.33
C GLN A 77 -16.49 -2.97 5.17
N LEU A 78 -15.45 -3.80 5.31
CA LEU A 78 -15.54 -5.02 6.12
C LEU A 78 -15.68 -4.70 7.62
N GLU A 79 -14.91 -3.73 8.17
CA GLU A 79 -15.05 -3.40 9.60
C GLU A 79 -16.29 -2.55 9.91
N ALA A 80 -16.77 -1.67 9.02
CA ALA A 80 -18.07 -1.01 9.26
C ALA A 80 -19.24 -1.99 9.14
N ASN A 81 -19.08 -3.03 8.32
CA ASN A 81 -20.02 -4.16 8.32
C ASN A 81 -19.95 -4.97 9.61
N TYR A 82 -18.83 -4.90 10.34
CA TYR A 82 -18.60 -5.58 11.62
C TYR A 82 -18.96 -4.71 12.85
N THR A 83 -18.81 -3.38 12.75
CA THR A 83 -19.00 -2.40 13.83
C THR A 83 -19.83 -1.22 13.33
N GLY A 84 -21.01 -1.01 13.93
CA GLY A 84 -21.86 0.15 13.65
C GLY A 84 -23.35 -0.18 13.55
N MET A 85 -24.18 0.88 13.58
CA MET A 85 -25.61 0.77 13.27
C MET A 85 -25.79 0.14 11.88
N THR A 86 -26.75 -0.76 11.75
CA THR A 86 -27.10 -1.37 10.47
C THR A 86 -27.49 -0.28 9.47
N LYS A 87 -26.62 0.03 8.51
CA LYS A 87 -26.99 0.90 7.39
C LYS A 87 -28.01 0.15 6.55
N LYS A 88 -29.14 0.81 6.29
CA LYS A 88 -30.08 0.36 5.27
C LYS A 88 -29.50 0.68 3.89
N GLN A 89 -29.55 -0.27 2.97
CA GLN A 89 -29.48 -0.02 1.54
C GLN A 89 -30.68 0.83 1.09
N ASP A 90 -30.60 1.41 -0.10
CA ASP A 90 -31.67 2.21 -0.70
C ASP A 90 -32.97 1.42 -0.91
N ASP A 91 -32.90 0.08 -0.93
CA ASP A 91 -34.05 -0.83 -0.99
C ASP A 91 -34.64 -1.18 0.38
N GLY A 92 -34.10 -0.61 1.46
CA GLY A 92 -34.54 -0.84 2.84
C GLY A 92 -33.99 -2.11 3.50
N THR A 93 -33.17 -2.90 2.80
CA THR A 93 -32.48 -4.07 3.36
C THR A 93 -31.25 -3.65 4.15
N PHE A 94 -30.83 -4.43 5.15
CA PHE A 94 -29.65 -4.12 5.96
C PHE A 94 -28.43 -4.88 5.41
N ILE A 95 -27.34 -4.16 5.10
CA ILE A 95 -26.07 -4.80 4.73
C ILE A 95 -25.43 -5.34 6.01
N LEU A 96 -25.40 -6.66 6.16
CA LEU A 96 -24.90 -7.33 7.35
C LEU A 96 -24.16 -8.60 7.00
N PRO A 97 -22.90 -8.74 7.46
CA PRO A 97 -22.43 -10.09 7.67
C PRO A 97 -21.51 -10.32 8.90
N CYS A 98 -21.79 -11.47 9.56
CA CYS A 98 -21.34 -12.11 10.81
C CYS A 98 -20.90 -11.31 12.05
N ILE A 99 -21.29 -11.92 13.18
CA ILE A 99 -21.18 -11.55 14.59
C ILE A 99 -20.69 -10.12 14.78
N ARG A 100 -21.63 -9.20 14.58
CA ARG A 100 -21.52 -7.91 15.21
C ARG A 100 -21.65 -8.12 16.71
N SER A 101 -20.87 -7.39 17.49
CA SER A 101 -21.38 -6.80 18.72
C SER A 101 -22.51 -5.85 18.32
N THR A 102 -23.67 -6.41 17.95
CA THR A 102 -24.79 -5.70 17.30
C THR A 102 -25.56 -4.82 18.29
N LEU A 103 -25.16 -4.88 19.55
CA LEU A 103 -26.08 -4.65 20.64
C LEU A 103 -25.73 -3.42 21.47
N GLN A 104 -24.71 -2.66 21.05
CA GLN A 104 -24.21 -1.50 21.80
C GLN A 104 -25.32 -0.54 22.21
N ASP A 105 -26.38 -0.39 21.40
CA ASP A 105 -27.45 0.58 21.66
C ASP A 105 -28.73 0.01 22.30
N LYS A 106 -29.08 -1.26 22.08
CA LYS A 106 -30.38 -1.82 22.52
C LYS A 106 -30.32 -2.99 23.48
N CYS A 107 -29.28 -3.82 23.40
CA CYS A 107 -29.22 -5.08 24.11
C CYS A 107 -27.79 -5.47 24.48
N ASN A 108 -26.97 -4.51 24.94
CA ASN A 108 -25.54 -4.76 25.18
C ASN A 108 -25.34 -5.99 26.08
N ASN A 109 -24.36 -6.83 25.73
CA ASN A 109 -23.95 -8.02 26.49
C ASN A 109 -23.62 -7.71 27.96
N ASP A 110 -23.22 -6.48 28.27
CA ASP A 110 -22.93 -6.07 29.65
C ASP A 110 -24.19 -5.88 30.50
N ASN A 111 -25.31 -5.50 29.87
CA ASN A 111 -26.54 -5.07 30.55
C ASN A 111 -27.73 -6.00 30.31
N ASN A 112 -27.64 -6.88 29.32
CA ASN A 112 -28.71 -7.78 28.92
C ASN A 112 -28.17 -9.20 28.80
N ASP A 113 -28.90 -10.10 29.42
CA ASP A 113 -28.63 -11.53 29.54
C ASP A 113 -29.63 -12.37 28.75
N MET A 114 -30.66 -11.77 28.18
CA MET A 114 -31.66 -12.46 27.36
C MET A 114 -31.74 -11.86 25.97
N CYS A 115 -31.94 -12.74 24.98
CA CYS A 115 -32.23 -12.33 23.62
C CYS A 115 -33.69 -11.93 23.53
N TRP A 116 -33.93 -10.69 23.09
CA TRP A 116 -35.24 -10.15 22.83
C TRP A 116 -35.40 -9.91 21.33
N ASP A 117 -36.62 -10.00 20.81
CA ASP A 117 -36.91 -9.73 19.39
C ASP A 117 -36.50 -8.31 18.96
N ARG A 118 -36.41 -7.36 19.91
CA ARG A 118 -35.94 -5.99 19.69
C ARG A 118 -34.43 -5.84 19.57
N CYS A 119 -33.66 -6.87 19.98
CA CYS A 119 -32.21 -6.85 19.95
C CYS A 119 -31.66 -6.96 18.53
N CYS A 120 -32.42 -7.61 17.65
CA CYS A 120 -32.05 -7.83 16.26
C CYS A 120 -32.97 -7.08 15.29
N PRO A 121 -32.48 -6.74 14.09
CA PRO A 121 -33.34 -6.20 13.05
C PRO A 121 -34.42 -7.21 12.61
N PRO A 122 -35.56 -6.76 12.04
CA PRO A 122 -36.57 -7.66 11.51
C PRO A 122 -35.98 -8.64 10.47
N GLY A 123 -36.34 -9.91 10.56
CA GLY A 123 -35.81 -10.98 9.69
C GLY A 123 -34.59 -11.73 10.26
N TYR A 124 -34.07 -11.28 11.40
CA TYR A 124 -32.96 -11.93 12.11
C TYR A 124 -33.43 -12.50 13.45
N ILE A 125 -32.82 -13.62 13.85
CA ILE A 125 -33.09 -14.29 15.12
C ILE A 125 -31.98 -13.91 16.09
N CYS A 126 -32.37 -13.40 17.25
CA CYS A 126 -31.43 -13.19 18.36
C CYS A 126 -31.14 -14.54 19.01
N GLU A 127 -29.87 -14.92 19.07
CA GLU A 127 -29.43 -16.08 19.83
C GLU A 127 -28.40 -15.72 20.88
N ARG A 128 -28.37 -16.51 21.95
CA ARG A 128 -27.39 -16.40 23.01
C ARG A 128 -26.47 -17.59 22.93
N SER A 129 -25.18 -17.32 22.77
CA SER A 129 -24.14 -18.32 22.94
C SER A 129 -23.40 -18.04 24.25
N PRO A 130 -23.04 -19.09 25.01
CA PRO A 130 -22.26 -18.95 26.22
C PRO A 130 -20.86 -18.38 25.97
N VAL A 131 -20.42 -18.29 24.72
CA VAL A 131 -19.07 -17.84 24.37
C VAL A 131 -19.03 -16.49 23.65
N VAL A 132 -19.97 -16.19 22.74
CA VAL A 132 -20.04 -14.87 22.07
C VAL A 132 -21.03 -13.89 22.70
N GLY A 133 -21.78 -14.34 23.72
CA GLY A 133 -22.88 -13.58 24.27
C GLY A 133 -24.08 -13.58 23.33
N LEU A 134 -24.85 -12.50 23.35
CA LEU A 134 -25.98 -12.26 22.46
C LEU A 134 -25.46 -11.87 21.06
N TYR A 135 -26.05 -12.45 20.02
CA TYR A 135 -25.75 -12.14 18.61
C TYR A 135 -27.02 -12.28 17.76
N CYS A 136 -27.00 -11.68 16.57
CA CYS A 136 -28.08 -11.78 15.59
C CYS A 136 -27.65 -12.68 14.42
N GLN A 137 -28.48 -13.65 14.05
CA GLN A 137 -28.26 -14.52 12.90
C GLN A 137 -29.42 -14.46 11.90
N ASP A 138 -29.10 -14.66 10.62
CA ASP A 138 -30.08 -14.88 9.55
C ASP A 138 -30.41 -16.38 9.56
N GLY A 139 -31.70 -16.74 9.48
CA GLY A 139 -32.14 -18.14 9.44
C GLY A 139 -31.51 -19.01 8.33
N ALA A 140 -30.87 -18.41 7.32
CA ALA A 140 -30.08 -19.12 6.29
C ALA A 140 -28.58 -19.24 6.61
N THR A 141 -28.03 -18.37 7.46
CA THR A 141 -26.60 -18.31 7.78
C THR A 141 -26.42 -18.48 9.29
N VAL A 142 -26.35 -19.73 9.71
CA VAL A 142 -26.18 -20.09 11.12
C VAL A 142 -24.68 -20.18 11.42
N CYS A 143 -24.18 -19.37 12.34
CA CYS A 143 -22.94 -19.71 13.06
C CYS A 143 -23.26 -20.91 13.96
N GLY A 144 -23.42 -22.10 13.37
CA GLY A 144 -24.02 -23.25 14.04
C GLY A 144 -24.90 -24.11 13.14
N GLY A 145 -24.45 -24.48 11.94
CA GLY A 145 -25.14 -25.44 11.06
C GLY A 145 -24.84 -26.92 11.38
N GLY A 146 -24.51 -27.25 12.63
CA GLY A 146 -24.03 -28.60 13.03
C GLY A 146 -22.56 -28.90 12.71
N ASP A 147 -21.87 -27.99 12.01
CA ASP A 147 -20.43 -28.07 11.77
C ASP A 147 -19.68 -27.32 12.88
N THR A 148 -19.13 -28.07 13.83
CA THR A 148 -18.45 -27.57 15.02
C THR A 148 -17.28 -26.63 14.68
N LYS A 149 -16.70 -26.75 13.49
CA LYS A 149 -15.60 -25.89 13.04
C LYS A 149 -16.06 -24.46 12.76
N LYS A 150 -17.19 -24.29 12.08
CA LYS A 150 -17.75 -22.97 11.76
C LYS A 150 -18.21 -22.24 13.02
N GLU A 151 -18.80 -22.98 13.96
CA GLU A 151 -19.24 -22.45 15.24
C GLU A 151 -18.05 -21.95 16.10
N ASN A 152 -16.98 -22.73 16.19
CA ASN A 152 -15.76 -22.33 16.89
C ASN A 152 -15.07 -21.14 16.22
N TRP A 153 -15.00 -21.10 14.89
CA TRP A 153 -14.37 -19.99 14.18
C TRP A 153 -15.16 -18.69 14.34
N CYS A 154 -16.49 -18.73 14.15
CA CYS A 154 -17.39 -17.61 14.40
C CYS A 154 -17.18 -17.08 15.83
N ARG A 155 -17.15 -18.00 16.79
CA ARG A 155 -16.94 -17.72 18.21
C ARG A 155 -15.62 -17.01 18.49
N ASP A 156 -14.55 -17.50 17.89
CA ASP A 156 -13.21 -16.98 18.12
C ASP A 156 -13.01 -15.65 17.36
N PHE A 157 -13.74 -15.39 16.28
CA PHE A 157 -13.71 -14.11 15.57
C PHE A 157 -14.50 -13.00 16.28
N ALA A 158 -15.60 -13.36 16.94
CA ALA A 158 -16.57 -12.52 17.63
C ALA A 158 -16.15 -11.94 18.99
N ASP A 159 -14.84 -11.87 19.25
CA ASP A 159 -14.34 -11.53 20.57
C ASP A 159 -14.83 -10.14 21.06
N ILE A 160 -14.99 -10.03 22.38
CA ILE A 160 -15.47 -8.82 23.06
C ILE A 160 -14.59 -7.64 22.61
N PRO A 161 -15.19 -6.52 22.13
CA PRO A 161 -14.42 -5.39 21.61
C PRO A 161 -13.34 -4.94 22.60
N GLY A 162 -12.07 -5.02 22.17
CA GLY A 162 -10.92 -4.52 22.92
C GLY A 162 -10.09 -5.56 23.69
N THR A 163 -10.55 -6.81 23.90
CA THR A 163 -9.75 -7.81 24.64
C THR A 163 -8.90 -8.73 23.77
N CYS A 164 -9.34 -9.06 22.57
CA CYS A 164 -8.61 -9.83 21.55
C CYS A 164 -7.81 -11.04 22.09
N LYS A 165 -8.48 -11.88 22.88
CA LYS A 165 -7.91 -13.05 23.56
C LYS A 165 -7.82 -14.27 22.66
N SER A 166 -8.66 -14.38 21.63
CA SER A 166 -8.65 -15.49 20.69
C SER A 166 -7.51 -15.39 19.67
N GLU A 167 -7.02 -16.53 19.20
CA GLU A 167 -5.99 -16.61 18.16
C GLU A 167 -6.47 -15.94 16.85
N VAL A 168 -7.75 -16.11 16.52
CA VAL A 168 -8.35 -15.52 15.32
C VAL A 168 -8.42 -14.00 15.41
N CYS A 169 -8.82 -13.45 16.57
CA CYS A 169 -8.78 -12.00 16.77
C CYS A 169 -7.34 -11.48 16.72
N GLN A 170 -6.39 -12.16 17.38
CA GLN A 170 -4.98 -11.77 17.36
C GLN A 170 -4.42 -11.77 15.94
N THR A 171 -4.82 -12.74 15.12
CA THR A 171 -4.46 -12.80 13.69
C THR A 171 -5.04 -11.61 12.93
N LYS A 172 -6.33 -11.30 13.11
CA LYS A 172 -6.96 -10.12 12.52
C LYS A 172 -6.22 -8.83 12.92
N LYS A 173 -5.95 -8.66 14.21
CA LYS A 173 -5.22 -7.50 14.74
C LYS A 173 -3.81 -7.41 14.18
N MET A 174 -3.10 -8.53 14.11
CA MET A 174 -1.77 -8.61 13.50
C MET A 174 -1.81 -8.23 12.01
N VAL A 175 -2.79 -8.74 11.24
CA VAL A 175 -3.00 -8.36 9.85
C VAL A 175 -3.23 -6.86 9.72
N HIS A 176 -4.13 -6.29 10.53
CA HIS A 176 -4.39 -4.85 10.54
C HIS A 176 -3.13 -4.02 10.88
N ASP A 177 -2.43 -4.38 11.95
CA ASP A 177 -1.29 -3.63 12.46
C ASP A 177 -0.05 -3.74 11.56
N LEU A 178 0.11 -4.84 10.82
CA LEU A 178 1.24 -5.06 9.90
C LEU A 178 0.96 -4.62 8.46
N THR A 179 -0.29 -4.65 7.99
CA THR A 179 -0.63 -4.19 6.63
C THR A 179 -0.45 -2.68 6.47
N LEU A 180 -0.77 -1.90 7.50
CA LEU A 180 -0.62 -0.44 7.48
C LEU A 180 0.83 0.02 7.20
N PRO A 181 1.86 -0.40 7.97
CA PRO A 181 3.24 -0.03 7.68
C PRO A 181 3.72 -0.59 6.33
N ALA A 182 3.24 -1.75 5.89
CA ALA A 182 3.57 -2.27 4.56
C ALA A 182 3.08 -1.35 3.43
N PHE A 183 1.87 -0.79 3.54
CA PHE A 183 1.35 0.16 2.56
C PHE A 183 2.09 1.50 2.58
N PHE A 184 2.54 1.92 3.76
CA PHE A 184 3.40 3.10 3.88
C PHE A 184 4.76 2.87 3.18
N LEU A 185 5.37 1.70 3.36
CA LEU A 185 6.60 1.32 2.67
C LEU A 185 6.40 1.25 1.14
N ALA A 186 5.30 0.67 0.66
CA ALA A 186 4.97 0.68 -0.77
C ALA A 186 4.88 2.12 -1.32
N GLY A 187 4.28 3.04 -0.57
CA GLY A 187 4.25 4.47 -0.90
C GLY A 187 5.64 5.11 -0.99
N ILE A 188 6.56 4.78 -0.07
CA ILE A 188 7.96 5.20 -0.15
C ILE A 188 8.63 4.64 -1.42
N GLY A 189 8.35 3.39 -1.79
CA GLY A 189 8.83 2.78 -3.03
C GLY A 189 8.39 3.55 -4.28
N VAL A 190 7.12 3.97 -4.35
CA VAL A 190 6.60 4.82 -5.44
C VAL A 190 7.34 6.15 -5.50
N VAL A 191 7.54 6.80 -4.36
CA VAL A 191 8.28 8.08 -4.31
C VAL A 191 9.72 7.90 -4.80
N ALA A 192 10.39 6.82 -4.43
CA ALA A 192 11.73 6.50 -4.91
C ALA A 192 11.75 6.31 -6.44
N ASP A 193 10.76 5.64 -7.03
CA ASP A 193 10.66 5.49 -8.50
C ASP A 193 10.41 6.83 -9.20
N VAL A 194 9.60 7.71 -8.62
CA VAL A 194 9.39 9.07 -9.14
C VAL A 194 10.72 9.85 -9.10
N VAL A 195 11.48 9.74 -8.02
CA VAL A 195 12.82 10.35 -7.92
C VAL A 195 13.76 9.77 -8.98
N ASP A 196 13.78 8.46 -9.21
CA ASP A 196 14.59 7.85 -10.28
C ASP A 196 14.19 8.41 -11.65
N CYS A 197 12.89 8.49 -11.94
CA CYS A 197 12.36 9.07 -13.17
C CYS A 197 12.82 10.53 -13.35
N VAL A 198 12.72 11.36 -12.31
CA VAL A 198 13.18 12.76 -12.35
C VAL A 198 14.69 12.84 -12.55
N VAL A 199 15.48 12.08 -11.78
CA VAL A 199 16.95 12.07 -11.90
C VAL A 199 17.39 11.54 -13.26
N PHE A 200 16.65 10.59 -13.84
CA PHE A 200 16.87 10.08 -15.18
C PHE A 200 16.83 11.19 -16.24
N PHE A 201 15.82 12.07 -16.17
CA PHE A 201 15.66 13.18 -17.12
C PHE A 201 16.50 14.42 -16.77
N ALA A 202 16.64 14.75 -15.49
CA ALA A 202 17.27 15.99 -15.05
C ALA A 202 18.80 15.91 -14.98
N VAL A 203 19.35 14.75 -14.60
CA VAL A 203 20.79 14.60 -14.34
C VAL A 203 21.32 13.33 -15.03
N PRO A 204 21.65 13.38 -16.34
CA PRO A 204 22.07 12.21 -17.10
C PRO A 204 23.29 11.51 -16.47
N ASP A 205 24.25 12.29 -15.95
CA ASP A 205 25.53 11.81 -15.43
C ASP A 205 25.50 11.32 -13.97
N ALA A 206 24.36 11.36 -13.28
CA ALA A 206 24.25 10.93 -11.87
C ALA A 206 24.11 9.40 -11.72
N VAL A 207 25.06 8.66 -12.27
CA VAL A 207 25.06 7.18 -12.36
C VAL A 207 24.86 6.49 -11.01
N THR A 208 25.66 6.88 -10.02
CA THR A 208 25.64 6.30 -8.67
C THR A 208 24.32 6.58 -7.95
N CYS A 209 23.76 7.77 -8.15
CA CYS A 209 22.48 8.15 -7.55
C CYS A 209 21.34 7.30 -8.13
N LYS A 210 21.24 7.16 -9.45
CA LYS A 210 20.21 6.34 -10.13
C LYS A 210 20.25 4.88 -9.69
N ALA A 211 21.44 4.29 -9.67
CA ALA A 211 21.63 2.92 -9.22
C ALA A 211 21.24 2.75 -7.74
N GLY A 212 21.63 3.70 -6.89
CA GLY A 212 21.29 3.71 -5.47
C GLY A 212 19.78 3.85 -5.21
N VAL A 213 19.10 4.75 -5.94
CA VAL A 213 17.65 4.95 -5.81
C VAL A 213 16.87 3.72 -6.27
N ASN A 214 17.25 3.10 -7.40
CA ASN A 214 16.64 1.86 -7.89
C ASN A 214 16.83 0.69 -6.91
N LEU A 215 18.04 0.53 -6.35
CA LEU A 215 18.31 -0.50 -5.34
C LEU A 215 17.51 -0.25 -4.06
N PHE A 216 17.50 0.99 -3.56
CA PHE A 216 16.72 1.38 -2.39
C PHE A 216 15.22 1.13 -2.58
N SER A 217 14.67 1.57 -3.73
CA SER A 217 13.27 1.33 -4.11
C SER A 217 12.94 -0.16 -4.09
N SER A 218 13.76 -1.00 -4.72
CA SER A 218 13.61 -2.45 -4.69
C SER A 218 13.62 -3.00 -3.26
N CYS A 219 14.58 -2.60 -2.42
CA CYS A 219 14.67 -3.08 -1.04
C CYS A 219 13.42 -2.75 -0.22
N VAL A 220 12.91 -1.52 -0.32
CA VAL A 220 11.71 -1.10 0.42
C VAL A 220 10.48 -1.91 -0.01
N LYS A 221 10.31 -2.16 -1.31
CA LYS A 221 9.20 -2.98 -1.85
C LYS A 221 9.29 -4.44 -1.40
N TRP A 222 10.49 -5.02 -1.37
CA TRP A 222 10.69 -6.37 -0.83
C TRP A 222 10.37 -6.47 0.66
N ILE A 223 10.68 -5.43 1.44
CA ILE A 223 10.28 -5.37 2.85
C ILE A 223 8.76 -5.28 2.96
N ALA A 224 8.10 -4.41 2.19
CA ALA A 224 6.64 -4.28 2.17
C ALA A 224 5.96 -5.62 1.84
N PHE A 225 6.42 -6.29 0.78
CA PHE A 225 5.98 -7.64 0.42
C PHE A 225 6.20 -8.66 1.55
N GLY A 226 7.39 -8.67 2.15
CA GLY A 226 7.74 -9.57 3.25
C GLY A 226 6.85 -9.37 4.48
N VAL A 227 6.49 -8.14 4.82
CA VAL A 227 5.58 -7.83 5.93
C VAL A 227 4.17 -8.36 5.64
N ILE A 228 3.67 -8.20 4.41
CA ILE A 228 2.33 -8.67 4.02
C ILE A 228 2.23 -10.20 4.05
N LEU A 229 3.28 -10.88 3.59
CA LEU A 229 3.38 -12.33 3.71
C LEU A 229 3.51 -12.78 5.17
N GLY A 230 4.37 -12.12 5.95
CA GLY A 230 4.60 -12.43 7.36
C GLY A 230 3.35 -12.23 8.22
N ALA A 231 2.49 -11.29 7.85
CA ALA A 231 1.20 -11.07 8.50
C ALA A 231 0.16 -12.18 8.23
N GLY A 232 0.40 -13.09 7.27
CA GLY A 232 -0.55 -14.14 6.93
C GLY A 232 -1.84 -13.64 6.29
N THR A 233 -1.84 -12.43 5.71
CA THR A 233 -3.04 -11.76 5.17
C THR A 233 -3.80 -12.62 4.16
N GLN A 234 -3.08 -13.36 3.30
CA GLN A 234 -3.70 -14.25 2.31
C GLN A 234 -4.38 -15.46 2.96
N GLY A 235 -3.77 -16.04 4.00
CA GLY A 235 -4.35 -17.13 4.78
C GLY A 235 -5.63 -16.66 5.45
N PHE A 236 -5.57 -15.50 6.11
CA PHE A 236 -6.73 -14.88 6.75
C PHE A 236 -7.90 -14.65 5.76
N MET A 237 -7.64 -14.12 4.56
CA MET A 237 -8.69 -13.93 3.55
C MET A 237 -9.29 -15.25 3.05
N THR A 238 -8.46 -16.28 2.89
CA THR A 238 -8.92 -17.63 2.52
C THR A 238 -9.78 -18.22 3.63
N ASP A 239 -9.37 -18.10 4.89
CA ASP A 239 -10.12 -18.58 6.05
C ASP A 239 -11.48 -17.89 6.16
N LEU A 240 -11.56 -16.58 5.90
CA LEU A 240 -12.82 -15.84 5.83
C LEU A 240 -13.76 -16.37 4.74
N TYR A 241 -13.18 -16.75 3.59
CA TYR A 241 -13.94 -17.27 2.47
C TYR A 241 -14.45 -18.70 2.73
N ASP A 242 -13.56 -19.59 3.17
CA ASP A 242 -13.86 -21.01 3.37
C ASP A 242 -14.88 -21.24 4.49
N ASN A 243 -14.82 -20.41 5.54
CA ASN A 243 -15.77 -20.50 6.65
C ASN A 243 -17.11 -19.80 6.36
N GLN A 244 -17.28 -19.19 5.18
CA GLN A 244 -18.50 -18.48 4.76
C GLN A 244 -18.99 -17.50 5.82
N CYS A 245 -18.06 -16.71 6.31
CA CYS A 245 -18.27 -15.80 7.44
C CYS A 245 -19.14 -14.62 7.07
N PHE A 246 -19.66 -14.52 5.86
CA PHE A 246 -20.48 -13.41 5.45
C PHE A 246 -21.71 -13.91 4.67
N ASN A 247 -22.75 -13.08 4.61
CA ASN A 247 -23.87 -13.27 3.69
C ASN A 247 -23.35 -13.22 2.24
N LYS A 248 -24.17 -13.60 1.27
CA LYS A 248 -23.75 -13.68 -0.14
C LYS A 248 -23.03 -12.42 -0.65
N GLU A 249 -23.54 -11.23 -0.28
CA GLU A 249 -22.95 -9.94 -0.67
C GLU A 249 -21.58 -9.70 -0.01
N GLY A 250 -21.47 -9.92 1.31
CA GLY A 250 -20.20 -9.80 2.02
C GLY A 250 -19.17 -10.84 1.58
N MET A 251 -19.61 -12.03 1.17
CA MET A 251 -18.71 -13.03 0.56
C MET A 251 -18.14 -12.57 -0.77
N THR A 252 -18.93 -11.85 -1.57
CA THR A 252 -18.44 -11.18 -2.77
C THR A 252 -17.39 -10.12 -2.41
N MET A 253 -17.63 -9.31 -1.37
CA MET A 253 -16.64 -8.33 -0.91
C MET A 253 -15.33 -8.99 -0.42
N VAL A 254 -15.41 -10.10 0.33
CA VAL A 254 -14.22 -10.85 0.76
C VAL A 254 -13.43 -11.36 -0.45
N GLN A 255 -14.13 -11.92 -1.45
CA GLN A 255 -13.51 -12.42 -2.66
C GLN A 255 -12.83 -11.30 -3.46
N GLU A 256 -13.50 -10.17 -3.65
CA GLU A 256 -12.94 -8.99 -4.33
C GLU A 256 -11.73 -8.42 -3.58
N THR A 257 -11.84 -8.32 -2.24
CA THR A 257 -10.74 -7.89 -1.37
C THR A 257 -9.53 -8.83 -1.49
N GLY A 258 -9.77 -10.14 -1.55
CA GLY A 258 -8.72 -11.13 -1.82
C GLY A 258 -8.06 -10.94 -3.19
N GLN A 259 -8.82 -10.61 -4.23
CA GLN A 259 -8.29 -10.30 -5.56
C GLN A 259 -7.44 -9.02 -5.58
N TYR A 260 -7.86 -7.97 -4.86
CA TYR A 260 -7.07 -6.75 -4.71
C TYR A 260 -5.75 -7.01 -3.98
N LEU A 261 -5.75 -7.83 -2.93
CA LEU A 261 -4.53 -8.23 -2.24
C LEU A 261 -3.55 -8.95 -3.18
N VAL A 262 -4.03 -9.93 -3.93
CA VAL A 262 -3.20 -10.67 -4.90
C VAL A 262 -2.67 -9.73 -5.98
N SER A 263 -3.51 -8.82 -6.50
CA SER A 263 -3.12 -7.85 -7.52
C SER A 263 -2.06 -6.87 -7.02
N PHE A 264 -2.19 -6.41 -5.78
CA PHE A 264 -1.17 -5.63 -5.10
C PHE A 264 0.14 -6.40 -4.98
N VAL A 265 0.11 -7.61 -4.41
CA VAL A 265 1.31 -8.45 -4.21
C VAL A 265 2.05 -8.72 -5.52
N VAL A 266 1.33 -9.10 -6.58
CA VAL A 266 1.93 -9.38 -7.89
C VAL A 266 2.55 -8.13 -8.49
N SER A 267 1.83 -7.00 -8.45
CA SER A 267 2.33 -5.72 -8.99
C SER A 267 3.55 -5.20 -8.23
N GLU A 268 3.55 -5.34 -6.90
CA GLU A 268 4.67 -4.96 -6.03
C GLU A 268 5.93 -5.78 -6.34
N VAL A 269 5.79 -7.10 -6.47
CA VAL A 269 6.92 -8.00 -6.81
C VAL A 269 7.48 -7.68 -8.20
N ILE A 270 6.61 -7.45 -9.20
CA ILE A 270 7.04 -7.04 -10.54
C ILE A 270 7.82 -5.73 -10.46
N SER A 271 7.30 -4.73 -9.75
CA SER A 271 7.98 -3.44 -9.60
C SER A 271 9.33 -3.56 -8.89
N ALA A 272 9.40 -4.37 -7.83
CA ALA A 272 10.63 -4.62 -7.09
C ALA A 272 11.69 -5.29 -7.98
N LEU A 273 11.32 -6.31 -8.76
CA LEU A 273 12.21 -7.00 -9.69
C LEU A 273 12.74 -6.07 -10.78
N ILE A 274 11.88 -5.24 -11.38
CA ILE A 274 12.31 -4.29 -12.41
C ILE A 274 13.27 -3.26 -11.81
N SER A 275 12.97 -2.73 -10.62
CA SER A 275 13.85 -1.78 -9.90
C SER A 275 15.22 -2.43 -9.61
N LEU A 276 15.23 -3.71 -9.21
CA LEU A 276 16.46 -4.46 -8.97
C LEU A 276 17.29 -4.65 -10.25
N ILE A 277 16.64 -4.90 -11.40
CA ILE A 277 17.30 -5.03 -12.72
C ILE A 277 17.80 -3.66 -13.21
N LEU A 278 17.07 -2.58 -12.94
CA LEU A 278 17.45 -1.21 -13.29
C LEU A 278 18.70 -0.73 -12.55
N ALA A 279 18.94 -1.19 -11.32
CA ALA A 279 20.10 -0.77 -10.54
C ALA A 279 21.46 -1.05 -11.23
N PRO A 280 21.80 -2.29 -11.64
CA PRO A 280 23.03 -2.56 -12.36
C PRO A 280 23.04 -1.92 -13.77
N ILE A 281 21.90 -1.90 -14.48
CA ILE A 281 21.81 -1.24 -15.80
C ILE A 281 22.18 0.24 -15.67
N SER A 282 21.63 0.91 -14.66
CA SER A 282 21.93 2.31 -14.37
C SER A 282 23.41 2.50 -14.05
N ALA A 283 23.98 1.63 -13.20
CA ALA A 283 25.39 1.69 -12.82
C ALA A 283 26.36 1.48 -14.00
N TYR A 284 26.09 0.50 -14.87
CA TYR A 284 26.99 0.16 -15.98
C TYR A 284 26.89 1.12 -17.17
N TYR A 285 25.67 1.55 -17.53
CA TYR A 285 25.45 2.37 -18.73
C TYR A 285 25.38 3.87 -18.46
N GLY A 286 25.35 4.25 -17.19
CA GLY A 286 25.57 5.62 -16.75
C GLY A 286 24.56 6.64 -17.24
N GLY A 287 23.35 6.23 -17.64
CA GLY A 287 22.28 7.13 -18.08
C GLY A 287 22.63 8.04 -19.27
N LYS A 288 23.75 7.80 -19.95
CA LYS A 288 24.16 8.61 -21.10
C LYS A 288 23.26 8.26 -22.29
N LEU A 289 22.18 9.04 -22.43
CA LEU A 289 21.25 8.98 -23.55
C LEU A 289 21.95 9.18 -24.91
N ILE A 290 23.11 9.85 -24.89
CA ILE A 290 23.96 10.10 -26.04
C ILE A 290 25.17 9.19 -25.93
N GLY A 291 25.29 8.23 -26.86
CA GLY A 291 26.45 7.35 -26.94
C GLY A 291 27.74 8.17 -26.98
N VAL A 292 28.65 7.91 -26.04
CA VAL A 292 29.97 8.51 -26.06
C VAL A 292 30.70 7.94 -27.28
N PRO A 293 31.12 8.75 -28.27
CA PRO A 293 31.59 8.28 -29.57
C PRO A 293 32.95 7.56 -29.55
N TYR A 294 33.52 7.28 -28.38
CA TYR A 294 34.90 6.81 -28.24
C TYR A 294 35.04 5.34 -27.82
N VAL A 295 33.94 4.61 -27.61
CA VAL A 295 34.00 3.16 -27.35
C VAL A 295 33.51 2.44 -28.60
N LYS A 296 34.45 2.08 -29.48
CA LYS A 296 34.25 1.08 -30.54
C LYS A 296 34.60 -0.30 -29.99
#